data_AF-A0A4D5RDU3-F1
#
_entry.id   AF-A0A4D5RDU3-F1
#
_cell.length_a   1.000
_cell.length_b   1.000
_cell.length_c   1.000
_cell.angle_alpha   90.00
_cell.angle_beta   90.00
_cell.angle_gamma   90.00
#
_symmetry.space_group_name_H-M   'P 1'
#
loop_
_entity.id
_entity.type
_entity.pdbx_description
1 polymer ?
#
loop_
_entity_poly.entity_id
_entity_poly.type
_entity_poly.pdbx_seq_one_letter_code
_entity_poly.pdbx_strand_id
1 'polypeptide(L)'
;MGNPPFAVKLALESICLLLGEAASDWKAIRSVIIRENFINTIINYSTDDITDDIRNKMKTKYLNNPEFNFEKVNRASVACGPMVKWAIAQINFADMLKRVEPLRNELASLEGEADDNKHRAEEIDSVIVQLERSIASYKEEYANLVSQAQAIKTDLANVQAKVDRSIALLSSLSSEKQRWEDTSETFKNQMSTISGDVLLGSAFLAYAGYFDQQYRQNLFNNWCSHLQQAGIHFRLDLARTEYLSTADERLRWQANALPTDDLCTENAIMLKRFNRYPLIIDPSGQATEYILNEFRERKITKTSFLDDSFRKNLESALRFGNPLLVQDVESYDPILNPVLNREVRKTGGRVLITLGDQDIDLSPTFCIFLSTRDPT
;
A
#
# COMPACT_ATOMS: atom_id res chain seq x y z
N MET A 1 -128.58 10.02 7.92
CA MET A 1 -128.04 11.29 8.46
C MET A 1 -127.09 11.89 7.44
N GLY A 2 -127.27 13.18 7.13
CA GLY A 2 -126.76 13.87 5.93
C GLY A 2 -125.28 14.27 5.99
N ASN A 3 -124.78 14.82 4.87
CA ASN A 3 -123.39 15.21 4.63
C ASN A 3 -122.75 16.00 5.79
N PRO A 4 -121.46 15.76 6.10
CA PRO A 4 -120.72 16.47 7.14
C PRO A 4 -120.38 17.91 6.73
N PRO A 5 -119.95 18.76 7.68
CA PRO A 5 -119.40 20.09 7.39
C PRO A 5 -118.26 20.03 6.35
N PHE A 6 -118.18 21.03 5.49
CA PHE A 6 -117.20 21.09 4.39
C PHE A 6 -115.76 20.89 4.86
N ALA A 7 -115.38 21.49 5.99
CA ALA A 7 -114.06 21.34 6.60
C ALA A 7 -113.71 19.89 6.98
N VAL A 8 -114.70 19.10 7.41
CA VAL A 8 -114.54 17.69 7.79
C VAL A 8 -114.41 16.80 6.55
N LYS A 9 -115.18 17.10 5.49
CA LYS A 9 -115.04 16.41 4.19
C LYS A 9 -113.65 16.63 3.60
N LEU A 10 -113.16 17.87 3.64
CA LEU A 10 -111.87 18.27 3.08
C LEU A 10 -110.69 17.67 3.88
N ALA A 11 -110.83 17.57 5.21
CA ALA A 11 -109.90 16.84 6.08
C ALA A 11 -109.77 15.37 5.71
N LEU A 12 -110.90 14.66 5.60
CA LEU A 12 -110.91 13.23 5.33
C LEU A 12 -110.51 12.89 3.89
N GLU A 13 -110.85 13.74 2.93
CA GLU A 13 -110.39 13.62 1.54
C GLU A 13 -108.87 13.74 1.43
N SER A 14 -108.25 14.67 2.18
CA SER A 14 -106.79 14.85 2.19
C SER A 14 -106.04 13.66 2.79
N ILE A 15 -106.62 12.99 3.80
CA ILE A 15 -106.04 11.80 4.44
C ILE A 15 -106.18 10.59 3.53
N CYS A 16 -107.32 10.43 2.85
CA CYS A 16 -107.50 9.36 1.85
C CYS A 16 -106.52 9.54 0.68
N LEU A 17 -106.25 10.79 0.27
CA LEU A 17 -105.28 11.09 -0.79
C LEU A 17 -103.83 10.80 -0.37
N LEU A 18 -103.46 11.05 0.90
CA LEU A 18 -102.17 10.63 1.47
C LEU A 18 -102.03 9.11 1.54
N LEU A 19 -103.12 8.40 1.84
CA LEU A 19 -103.18 6.94 1.86
C LEU A 19 -103.27 6.30 0.46
N GLY A 20 -103.24 7.10 -0.62
CA GLY A 20 -103.27 6.62 -2.00
C GLY A 20 -104.67 6.24 -2.53
N GLU A 21 -105.73 6.46 -1.76
CA GLU A 21 -107.12 6.15 -2.14
C GLU A 21 -107.85 7.42 -2.62
N ALA A 22 -108.04 7.56 -3.93
CA ALA A 22 -108.71 8.71 -4.55
C ALA A 22 -110.24 8.65 -4.41
N ALA A 23 -110.76 8.89 -3.22
CA ALA A 23 -112.20 8.94 -2.95
C ALA A 23 -112.73 10.38 -2.96
N SER A 24 -113.37 10.82 -4.05
CA SER A 24 -114.01 12.14 -4.17
C SER A 24 -115.43 12.20 -3.59
N ASP A 25 -116.09 11.05 -3.51
CA ASP A 25 -117.47 10.93 -3.00
C ASP A 25 -117.51 10.57 -1.52
N TRP A 26 -118.39 11.24 -0.76
CA TRP A 26 -118.54 11.03 0.69
C TRP A 26 -118.84 9.57 1.06
N LYS A 27 -119.51 8.83 0.16
CA LYS A 27 -119.81 7.40 0.34
C LYS A 27 -118.54 6.54 0.28
N ALA A 28 -117.57 6.89 -0.56
CA ALA A 28 -116.27 6.23 -0.66
C ALA A 28 -115.33 6.65 0.48
N ILE A 29 -115.31 7.94 0.86
CA ILE A 29 -114.54 8.40 2.03
C ILE A 29 -115.02 7.68 3.30
N ARG A 30 -116.34 7.48 3.45
CA ARG A 30 -116.93 6.76 4.59
C ARG A 30 -116.55 5.28 4.64
N SER A 31 -116.45 4.59 3.50
CA SER A 31 -116.07 3.17 3.50
C SER A 31 -114.62 2.95 3.92
N VAL A 32 -113.74 3.93 3.66
CA VAL A 32 -112.33 3.90 4.06
C VAL A 32 -112.18 4.14 5.58
N ILE A 33 -112.93 5.09 6.12
CA ILE A 33 -112.88 5.45 7.56
C ILE A 33 -113.47 4.34 8.46
N ILE A 34 -114.46 3.59 7.98
CA ILE A 34 -115.12 2.52 8.75
C ILE A 34 -114.26 1.24 8.82
N ARG A 35 -113.19 1.13 8.02
CA ARG A 35 -112.29 -0.03 8.10
C ARG A 35 -111.65 -0.08 9.49
N GLU A 36 -111.72 -1.24 10.14
CA GLU A 36 -111.20 -1.45 11.51
C GLU A 36 -109.71 -1.09 11.65
N ASN A 37 -108.94 -1.14 10.55
CA ASN A 37 -107.49 -0.89 10.53
C ASN A 37 -107.07 0.54 10.15
N PHE A 38 -108.02 1.47 9.88
CA PHE A 38 -107.71 2.80 9.37
C PHE A 38 -106.70 3.60 10.23
N ILE A 39 -106.83 3.52 11.56
CA ILE A 39 -105.94 4.23 12.49
C ILE A 39 -104.53 3.62 12.51
N ASN A 40 -104.41 2.29 12.46
CA ASN A 40 -103.11 1.61 12.41
C ASN A 40 -102.35 1.92 11.12
N THR A 41 -103.05 2.09 10.00
CA THR A 41 -102.43 2.50 8.72
C THR A 41 -101.84 3.91 8.79
N ILE A 42 -102.46 4.83 9.54
CA ILE A 42 -101.95 6.20 9.73
C ILE A 42 -100.72 6.21 10.67
N ILE A 43 -100.74 5.38 11.72
CA ILE A 43 -99.64 5.33 12.70
C ILE A 43 -98.38 4.69 12.12
N ASN A 44 -98.52 3.63 11.31
CA ASN A 44 -97.40 2.90 10.71
C ASN A 44 -97.08 3.39 9.28
N TYR A 45 -97.56 4.57 8.90
CA TYR A 45 -97.33 5.11 7.57
C TYR A 45 -95.86 5.52 7.42
N SER A 46 -95.20 4.98 6.40
CA SER A 46 -93.84 5.37 6.07
C SER A 46 -93.86 6.67 5.27
N THR A 47 -93.16 7.69 5.77
CA THR A 47 -92.93 8.97 5.06
C THR A 47 -92.17 8.80 3.74
N ASP A 48 -91.45 7.68 3.59
CA ASP A 48 -90.65 7.38 2.40
C ASP A 48 -91.51 6.95 1.19
N ASP A 49 -92.74 6.49 1.43
CA ASP A 49 -93.66 6.03 0.39
C ASP A 49 -94.48 7.18 -0.25
N ILE A 50 -94.30 8.42 0.23
CA ILE A 50 -94.98 9.60 -0.33
C ILE A 50 -94.33 10.00 -1.66
N THR A 51 -94.98 9.61 -2.76
CA THR A 51 -94.61 10.01 -4.12
C THR A 51 -94.76 11.53 -4.33
N ASP A 52 -93.92 12.08 -5.20
CA ASP A 52 -93.93 13.50 -5.58
C ASP A 52 -95.30 13.98 -6.09
N ASP A 53 -96.05 13.11 -6.76
CA ASP A 53 -97.39 13.40 -7.26
C ASP A 53 -98.41 13.60 -6.14
N ILE A 54 -98.38 12.76 -5.10
CA ILE A 54 -99.26 12.85 -3.92
C ILE A 54 -98.90 14.11 -3.14
N ARG A 55 -97.60 14.41 -3.00
CA ARG A 55 -97.09 15.60 -2.32
C ARG A 55 -97.50 16.90 -3.00
N ASN A 56 -97.34 16.98 -4.33
CA ASN A 56 -97.70 18.15 -5.10
C ASN A 56 -99.22 18.37 -5.11
N LYS A 57 -100.03 17.30 -5.21
CA LYS A 57 -101.48 17.37 -5.10
C LYS A 57 -101.94 17.80 -3.71
N MET A 58 -101.31 17.31 -2.64
CA MET A 58 -101.62 17.74 -1.27
C MET A 58 -101.25 19.21 -1.02
N LYS A 59 -100.12 19.67 -1.55
CA LYS A 59 -99.68 21.07 -1.45
C LYS A 59 -100.62 22.03 -2.17
N THR A 60 -100.91 21.73 -3.44
CA THR A 60 -101.70 22.61 -4.31
C THR A 60 -103.18 22.64 -3.95
N LYS A 61 -103.78 21.50 -3.60
CA LYS A 61 -105.23 21.38 -3.39
C LYS A 61 -105.67 21.58 -1.93
N TYR A 62 -104.81 21.30 -0.95
CA TYR A 62 -105.18 21.32 0.48
C TYR A 62 -104.33 22.27 1.32
N LEU A 63 -102.99 22.17 1.32
CA LEU A 63 -102.13 23.04 2.16
C LEU A 63 -102.18 24.53 1.77
N ASN A 64 -102.39 24.85 0.48
CA ASN A 64 -102.55 26.23 0.02
C ASN A 64 -103.96 26.80 0.26
N ASN A 65 -104.91 25.99 0.75
CA ASN A 65 -106.28 26.43 1.00
C ASN A 65 -106.40 27.01 2.43
N PRO A 66 -106.79 28.29 2.60
CA PRO A 66 -106.93 28.92 3.92
C PRO A 66 -108.02 28.31 4.82
N GLU A 67 -108.86 27.41 4.28
CA GLU A 67 -109.87 26.63 5.03
C GLU A 67 -109.31 25.30 5.60
N PHE A 68 -108.11 24.88 5.19
CA PHE A 68 -107.47 23.64 5.63
C PHE A 68 -106.35 23.91 6.64
N ASN A 69 -106.74 24.26 7.86
CA ASN A 69 -105.80 24.38 8.98
C ASN A 69 -106.27 23.55 10.18
N PHE A 70 -105.33 23.22 11.07
CA PHE A 70 -105.62 22.46 12.28
C PHE A 70 -106.72 23.11 13.13
N GLU A 71 -106.67 24.43 13.33
CA GLU A 71 -107.56 25.15 14.25
C GLU A 71 -109.02 25.20 13.78
N LYS A 72 -109.28 25.43 12.49
CA LYS A 72 -110.61 25.49 11.87
C LYS A 72 -111.23 24.10 11.73
N VAL A 73 -110.44 23.11 11.32
CA VAL A 73 -110.92 21.72 11.20
C VAL A 73 -111.21 21.14 12.58
N ASN A 74 -110.38 21.42 13.59
CA ASN A 74 -110.60 20.97 14.97
C ASN A 74 -111.84 21.63 15.62
N ARG A 75 -112.13 22.90 15.27
CA ARG A 75 -113.38 23.58 15.68
C ARG A 75 -114.63 22.95 15.06
N ALA A 76 -114.52 22.37 13.85
CA ALA A 76 -115.62 21.66 13.18
C ALA A 76 -115.75 20.17 13.59
N SER A 77 -114.64 19.51 13.95
CA SER A 77 -114.60 18.13 14.46
C SER A 77 -113.32 17.88 15.26
N VAL A 78 -113.49 17.56 16.55
CA VAL A 78 -112.38 17.25 17.47
C VAL A 78 -111.61 15.99 17.05
N ALA A 79 -112.28 15.06 16.35
CA ALA A 79 -111.64 13.83 15.86
C ALA A 79 -110.79 14.04 14.59
N CYS A 80 -111.12 15.04 13.76
CA CYS A 80 -110.45 15.26 12.47
C CYS A 80 -109.25 16.24 12.56
N GLY A 81 -109.16 17.04 13.62
CA GLY A 81 -108.03 17.96 13.83
C GLY A 81 -106.66 17.26 13.86
N PRO A 82 -106.44 16.26 14.75
CA PRO A 82 -105.15 15.56 14.86
C PRO A 82 -104.68 14.91 13.55
N MET A 83 -105.62 14.42 12.74
CA MET A 83 -105.30 13.78 11.46
C MET A 83 -104.80 14.79 10.42
N VAL A 84 -105.32 16.02 10.40
CA VAL A 84 -104.80 17.10 9.54
C VAL A 84 -103.41 17.54 10.00
N LYS A 85 -103.15 17.61 11.31
CA LYS A 85 -101.81 17.93 11.84
C LYS A 85 -100.77 16.87 11.45
N TRP A 86 -101.15 15.59 11.50
CA TRP A 86 -100.33 14.48 11.01
C TRP A 86 -100.05 14.63 9.51
N ALA A 87 -101.08 14.85 8.68
CA ALA A 87 -100.92 15.03 7.23
C ALA A 87 -99.94 16.16 6.87
N ILE A 88 -100.01 17.30 7.57
CA ILE A 88 -99.10 18.43 7.38
C ILE A 88 -97.66 18.07 7.79
N ALA A 89 -97.47 17.39 8.93
CA ALA A 89 -96.17 16.99 9.42
C ALA A 89 -95.48 15.96 8.50
N GLN A 90 -96.24 15.03 7.95
CA GLN A 90 -95.77 13.99 7.03
C GLN A 90 -95.23 14.60 5.72
N ILE A 91 -95.93 15.58 5.16
CA ILE A 91 -95.49 16.28 3.94
C ILE A 91 -94.23 17.11 4.17
N ASN A 92 -94.14 17.79 5.32
CA ASN A 92 -92.96 18.59 5.67
C ASN A 92 -91.72 17.72 5.93
N PHE A 93 -91.89 16.56 6.58
CA PHE A 93 -90.79 15.61 6.81
C PHE A 93 -90.30 15.01 5.49
N ALA A 94 -91.23 14.65 4.59
CA ALA A 94 -90.89 14.16 3.26
C ALA A 94 -90.14 15.19 2.40
N ASP A 95 -90.42 16.49 2.55
CA ASP A 95 -89.65 17.59 1.92
C ASP A 95 -88.23 17.70 2.45
N MET A 96 -88.07 17.57 3.76
CA MET A 96 -86.76 17.62 4.39
C MET A 96 -85.90 16.43 3.98
N LEU A 97 -86.47 15.23 3.93
CA LEU A 97 -85.81 14.01 3.46
C LEU A 97 -85.23 14.20 2.05
N LYS A 98 -86.06 14.67 1.10
CA LYS A 98 -85.65 14.89 -0.29
C LYS A 98 -84.53 15.93 -0.44
N ARG A 99 -84.45 16.91 0.47
CA ARG A 99 -83.39 17.94 0.46
C ARG A 99 -82.07 17.43 1.03
N VAL A 100 -82.10 16.43 1.91
CA VAL A 100 -80.92 15.86 2.60
C VAL A 100 -80.37 14.63 1.87
N GLU A 101 -81.20 13.95 1.09
CA GLU A 101 -80.84 12.79 0.27
C GLU A 101 -79.64 13.01 -0.68
N PRO A 102 -79.53 14.10 -1.45
CA PRO A 102 -78.35 14.34 -2.30
C PRO A 102 -77.06 14.53 -1.48
N LEU A 103 -77.13 15.21 -0.32
CA LEU A 103 -75.97 15.40 0.55
C LEU A 103 -75.53 14.09 1.21
N ARG A 104 -76.48 13.20 1.55
CA ARG A 104 -76.18 11.87 2.08
C ARG A 104 -75.50 10.98 1.03
N ASN A 105 -75.96 11.03 -0.21
CA ASN A 105 -75.36 10.27 -1.30
C ASN A 105 -73.95 10.79 -1.65
N GLU A 106 -73.76 12.11 -1.64
CA GLU A 106 -72.45 12.74 -1.86
C GLU A 106 -71.47 12.39 -0.73
N LEU A 107 -71.91 12.43 0.52
CA LEU A 107 -71.08 12.07 1.68
C LEU A 107 -70.69 10.59 1.65
N ALA A 108 -71.61 9.69 1.31
CA ALA A 108 -71.31 8.27 1.14
C ALA A 108 -70.33 7.99 -0.01
N SER A 109 -70.45 8.73 -1.12
CA SER A 109 -69.50 8.63 -2.25
C SER A 109 -68.10 9.08 -1.85
N LEU A 110 -67.99 10.21 -1.15
CA LEU A 110 -66.71 10.75 -0.69
C LEU A 110 -66.06 9.87 0.39
N GLU A 111 -66.86 9.28 1.29
CA GLU A 111 -66.35 8.32 2.27
C GLU A 111 -65.81 7.06 1.58
N GLY A 112 -66.49 6.54 0.55
CA GLY A 112 -66.01 5.41 -0.24
C GLY A 112 -64.71 5.73 -1.01
N GLU A 113 -64.63 6.89 -1.67
CA GLU A 113 -63.41 7.33 -2.35
C GLU A 113 -62.25 7.56 -1.39
N ALA A 114 -62.51 8.09 -0.19
CA ALA A 114 -61.48 8.29 0.83
C ALA A 114 -60.93 6.95 1.35
N ASP A 115 -61.79 5.95 1.56
CA ASP A 115 -61.39 4.62 2.01
C ASP A 115 -60.58 3.88 0.93
N ASP A 116 -61.02 3.92 -0.32
CA ASP A 116 -60.29 3.39 -1.47
C ASP A 116 -58.90 4.03 -1.62
N ASN A 117 -58.81 5.34 -1.45
CA ASN A 117 -57.54 6.07 -1.58
C ASN A 117 -56.60 5.77 -0.40
N LYS A 118 -57.16 5.54 0.79
CA LYS A 118 -56.40 5.12 1.97
C LYS A 118 -55.83 3.72 1.79
N HIS A 119 -56.61 2.77 1.27
CA HIS A 119 -56.12 1.44 0.95
C HIS A 119 -55.00 1.46 -0.10
N ARG A 120 -55.14 2.27 -1.17
CA ARG A 120 -54.06 2.44 -2.15
C ARG A 120 -52.80 3.05 -1.54
N ALA A 121 -52.94 4.02 -0.64
CA ALA A 121 -51.81 4.61 0.06
C ALA A 121 -51.09 3.57 0.93
N GLU A 122 -51.83 2.74 1.67
CA GLU A 122 -51.28 1.65 2.48
C GLU A 122 -50.55 0.59 1.62
N GLU A 123 -51.09 0.24 0.46
CA GLU A 123 -50.42 -0.65 -0.50
C GLU A 123 -49.11 -0.05 -1.01
N ILE A 124 -49.12 1.21 -1.43
CA ILE A 124 -47.92 1.90 -1.93
C ILE A 124 -46.86 2.01 -0.84
N ASP A 125 -47.25 2.37 0.39
CA ASP A 125 -46.33 2.42 1.54
C ASP A 125 -45.70 1.05 1.82
N SER A 126 -46.48 -0.03 1.71
CA SER A 126 -45.96 -1.39 1.89
C SER A 126 -44.90 -1.75 0.83
N VAL A 127 -45.11 -1.32 -0.42
CA VAL A 127 -44.17 -1.53 -1.53
C VAL A 127 -42.92 -0.68 -1.34
N ILE A 128 -43.05 0.57 -0.89
CA ILE A 128 -41.90 1.44 -0.58
C ILE A 128 -41.03 0.78 0.50
N VAL A 129 -41.63 0.28 1.58
CA VAL A 129 -40.89 -0.41 2.65
C VAL A 129 -40.16 -1.67 2.14
N GLN A 130 -40.76 -2.45 1.24
CA GLN A 130 -40.09 -3.59 0.62
C GLN A 130 -38.93 -3.18 -0.29
N LEU A 131 -39.11 -2.13 -1.10
CA LEU A 131 -38.07 -1.61 -1.98
C LEU A 131 -36.91 -1.02 -1.18
N GLU A 132 -37.19 -0.26 -0.12
CA GLU A 132 -36.17 0.28 0.79
C GLU A 132 -35.36 -0.84 1.45
N ARG A 133 -36.03 -1.90 1.92
CA ARG A 133 -35.36 -3.08 2.48
C ARG A 133 -34.47 -3.77 1.44
N SER A 134 -34.96 -3.91 0.21
CA SER A 134 -34.21 -4.52 -0.89
C SER A 134 -32.98 -3.67 -1.25
N ILE A 135 -33.14 -2.36 -1.38
CA ILE A 135 -32.05 -1.41 -1.64
C ILE A 135 -31.01 -1.46 -0.52
N ALA A 136 -31.43 -1.56 0.74
CA ALA A 136 -30.52 -1.71 1.86
C ALA A 136 -29.68 -2.99 1.74
N SER A 137 -30.31 -4.13 1.42
CA SER A 137 -29.59 -5.39 1.21
C SER A 137 -28.59 -5.32 0.04
N TYR A 138 -28.99 -4.75 -1.09
CA TYR A 138 -28.12 -4.64 -2.26
C TYR A 138 -26.96 -3.65 -2.03
N LYS A 139 -27.16 -2.60 -1.23
CA LYS A 139 -26.07 -1.70 -0.83
C LYS A 139 -25.03 -2.42 0.02
N GLU A 140 -25.47 -3.28 0.92
CA GLU A 140 -24.57 -4.09 1.76
C GLU A 140 -23.80 -5.12 0.94
N GLU A 141 -24.49 -5.86 0.06
CA GLU A 141 -23.84 -6.80 -0.87
C GLU A 141 -22.85 -6.10 -1.80
N TYR A 142 -23.21 -4.94 -2.35
CA TYR A 142 -22.33 -4.16 -3.20
C TYR A 142 -21.09 -3.68 -2.44
N ALA A 143 -21.25 -3.19 -1.20
CA ALA A 143 -20.13 -2.78 -0.36
C ALA A 143 -19.18 -3.97 -0.08
N ASN A 144 -19.72 -5.15 0.19
CA ASN A 144 -18.95 -6.38 0.39
C ASN A 144 -18.19 -6.79 -0.88
N LEU A 145 -18.84 -6.78 -2.04
CA LEU A 145 -18.21 -7.11 -3.32
C LEU A 145 -17.10 -6.12 -3.70
N VAL A 146 -17.31 -4.83 -3.48
CA VAL A 146 -16.30 -3.79 -3.72
C VAL A 146 -15.11 -3.97 -2.78
N SER A 147 -15.35 -4.28 -1.50
CA SER A 147 -14.29 -4.58 -0.53
C SER A 147 -13.45 -5.79 -0.96
N GLN A 148 -14.10 -6.88 -1.38
CA GLN A 148 -13.41 -8.07 -1.87
C GLN A 148 -12.61 -7.81 -3.16
N ALA A 149 -13.20 -7.09 -4.12
CA ALA A 149 -12.52 -6.72 -5.36
C ALA A 149 -11.29 -5.85 -5.08
N GLN A 150 -11.39 -4.90 -4.15
CA GLN A 150 -10.27 -4.07 -3.75
C GLN A 150 -9.19 -4.91 -3.04
N ALA A 151 -9.55 -5.81 -2.13
CA ALA A 151 -8.62 -6.70 -1.44
C ALA A 151 -7.81 -7.54 -2.44
N ILE A 152 -8.49 -8.19 -3.39
CA ILE A 152 -7.86 -8.98 -4.47
C ILE A 152 -6.91 -8.11 -5.31
N LYS A 153 -7.30 -6.87 -5.63
CA LYS A 153 -6.46 -5.95 -6.39
C LYS A 153 -5.17 -5.59 -5.64
N THR A 154 -5.24 -5.36 -4.33
CA THR A 154 -4.06 -5.15 -3.48
C THR A 154 -3.18 -6.39 -3.42
N ASP A 155 -3.76 -7.59 -3.28
CA ASP A 155 -3.00 -8.84 -3.25
C ASP A 155 -2.29 -9.10 -4.57
N LEU A 156 -2.94 -8.84 -5.70
CA LEU A 156 -2.34 -8.95 -7.03
C LEU A 156 -1.16 -7.99 -7.16
N ALA A 157 -1.30 -6.73 -6.74
CA ALA A 157 -0.19 -5.77 -6.74
C ALA A 157 0.98 -6.23 -5.85
N ASN A 158 0.68 -6.80 -4.67
CA ASN A 158 1.69 -7.34 -3.76
C ASN A 158 2.43 -8.55 -4.36
N VAL A 159 1.71 -9.45 -5.03
CA VAL A 159 2.30 -10.61 -5.71
C VAL A 159 3.14 -10.15 -6.89
N GLN A 160 2.66 -9.21 -7.70
CA GLN A 160 3.43 -8.66 -8.81
C GLN A 160 4.75 -8.05 -8.32
N ALA A 161 4.71 -7.23 -7.27
CA ALA A 161 5.92 -6.66 -6.67
C ALA A 161 6.88 -7.72 -6.08
N LYS A 162 6.37 -8.89 -5.65
CA LYS A 162 7.22 -10.03 -5.25
C LYS A 162 7.84 -10.72 -6.45
N VAL A 163 7.09 -10.89 -7.53
CA VAL A 163 7.57 -11.50 -8.79
C VAL A 163 8.65 -10.62 -9.41
N ASP A 164 8.41 -9.32 -9.54
CA ASP A 164 9.37 -8.38 -10.14
C ASP A 164 10.70 -8.36 -9.37
N ARG A 165 10.64 -8.34 -8.03
CA ARG A 165 11.84 -8.47 -7.17
C ARG A 165 12.56 -9.80 -7.37
N SER A 166 11.82 -10.89 -7.51
CA SER A 166 12.41 -12.22 -7.71
C SER A 166 13.08 -12.33 -9.09
N ILE A 167 12.48 -11.77 -10.13
CA ILE A 167 13.06 -11.72 -11.48
C ILE A 167 14.34 -10.89 -11.48
N ALA A 168 14.32 -9.71 -10.84
CA ALA A 168 15.50 -8.87 -10.72
C ALA A 168 16.65 -9.59 -9.98
N LEU A 169 16.32 -10.32 -8.90
CA LEU A 169 17.29 -11.11 -8.15
C LEU A 169 17.83 -12.30 -8.95
N LEU A 170 17.00 -12.99 -9.73
CA LEU A 170 17.45 -14.06 -10.62
C LEU A 170 18.36 -13.53 -11.72
N SER A 171 18.06 -12.35 -12.27
CA SER A 171 18.89 -11.68 -13.27
C SER A 171 20.27 -11.33 -12.71
N SER A 172 20.31 -10.70 -11.52
CA SER A 172 21.59 -10.36 -10.88
C SER A 172 22.39 -11.61 -10.50
N LEU A 173 21.73 -12.63 -9.96
CA LEU A 173 22.39 -13.90 -9.63
C LEU A 173 22.91 -14.61 -10.88
N SER A 174 22.19 -14.56 -12.00
CA SER A 174 22.64 -15.12 -13.27
C SER A 174 23.88 -14.40 -13.79
N SER A 175 23.94 -13.07 -13.69
CA SER A 175 25.14 -12.31 -14.08
C SER A 175 26.35 -12.63 -13.19
N GLU A 176 26.12 -12.79 -11.88
CA GLU A 176 27.20 -13.10 -10.94
C GLU A 176 27.67 -14.55 -11.11
N LYS A 177 26.76 -15.48 -11.41
CA LYS A 177 27.09 -16.85 -11.79
C LYS A 177 28.02 -16.89 -13.01
N GLN A 178 27.67 -16.18 -14.09
CA GLN A 178 28.51 -16.13 -15.29
C GLN A 178 29.90 -15.58 -14.96
N ARG A 179 29.96 -14.49 -14.19
CA ARG A 179 31.23 -13.91 -13.74
C ARG A 179 32.08 -14.91 -12.95
N TRP A 180 31.47 -15.68 -12.04
CA TRP A 180 32.17 -16.70 -11.28
C TRP A 180 32.64 -17.86 -12.15
N GLU A 181 31.85 -18.27 -13.14
CA GLU A 181 32.25 -19.28 -14.13
C GLU A 181 33.47 -18.82 -14.93
N ASP A 182 33.44 -17.59 -15.47
CA ASP A 182 34.56 -17.00 -16.22
C ASP A 182 35.82 -16.87 -15.33
N THR A 183 35.63 -16.46 -14.07
CA THR A 183 36.70 -16.34 -13.09
C THR A 183 37.29 -17.71 -12.74
N SER A 184 36.44 -18.74 -12.59
CA SER A 184 36.87 -20.11 -12.32
C SER A 184 37.67 -20.69 -13.49
N GLU A 185 37.26 -20.43 -14.72
CA GLU A 185 38.02 -20.84 -15.91
C GLU A 185 39.37 -20.11 -15.98
N THR A 186 39.38 -18.80 -15.70
CA THR A 186 40.61 -18.01 -15.62
C THR A 186 41.55 -18.57 -14.55
N PHE A 187 41.06 -18.93 -13.36
CA PHE A 187 41.86 -19.55 -12.31
C PHE A 187 42.42 -20.91 -12.72
N LYS A 188 41.66 -21.73 -13.44
CA LYS A 188 42.14 -23.02 -13.96
C LYS A 188 43.30 -22.82 -14.94
N ASN A 189 43.22 -21.82 -15.79
CA ASN A 189 44.30 -21.45 -16.71
C ASN A 189 45.51 -20.88 -15.97
N GLN A 190 45.31 -20.08 -14.92
CA GLN A 190 46.42 -19.59 -14.08
C GLN A 190 47.10 -20.72 -13.32
N MET A 191 46.35 -21.71 -12.84
CA MET A 191 46.88 -22.86 -12.11
C MET A 191 47.78 -23.74 -13.00
N SER A 192 47.51 -23.83 -14.31
CA SER A 192 48.36 -24.60 -15.22
C SER A 192 49.69 -23.90 -15.51
N THR A 193 49.76 -22.57 -15.44
CA THR A 193 50.98 -21.78 -15.70
C THR A 193 51.75 -21.36 -14.45
N ILE A 194 51.16 -21.52 -13.25
CA ILE A 194 51.70 -20.98 -11.99
C ILE A 194 53.14 -21.41 -11.69
N SER A 195 53.50 -22.64 -12.05
CA SER A 195 54.84 -23.17 -11.78
C SER A 195 55.91 -22.39 -12.54
N GLY A 196 55.66 -22.09 -13.83
CA GLY A 196 56.56 -21.28 -14.64
C GLY A 196 56.54 -19.80 -14.25
N ASP A 197 55.35 -19.24 -13.99
CA ASP A 197 55.18 -17.84 -13.59
C ASP A 197 55.90 -17.53 -12.26
N VAL A 198 55.77 -18.42 -11.27
CA VAL A 198 56.48 -18.32 -9.99
C VAL A 198 57.99 -18.48 -10.17
N LEU A 199 58.44 -19.39 -11.04
CA LEU A 199 59.87 -19.56 -11.29
C LEU A 199 60.47 -18.27 -11.88
N LEU A 200 59.84 -17.70 -12.91
CA LEU A 200 60.25 -16.43 -13.52
C LEU A 200 60.26 -15.28 -12.51
N GLY A 201 59.18 -15.14 -11.72
CA GLY A 201 59.08 -14.12 -10.68
C GLY A 201 60.16 -14.27 -9.60
N SER A 202 60.45 -15.50 -9.18
CA SER A 202 61.49 -15.78 -8.19
C SER A 202 62.90 -15.53 -8.72
N ALA A 203 63.19 -15.91 -9.97
CA ALA A 203 64.45 -15.63 -10.63
C ALA A 203 64.67 -14.12 -10.77
N PHE A 204 63.62 -13.38 -11.13
CA PHE A 204 63.64 -11.93 -11.17
C PHE A 204 63.98 -11.32 -9.81
N LEU A 205 63.26 -11.69 -8.74
CA LEU A 205 63.53 -11.17 -7.39
C LEU A 205 64.92 -11.55 -6.85
N ALA A 206 65.46 -12.71 -7.24
CA ALA A 206 66.73 -13.20 -6.74
C ALA A 206 67.95 -12.61 -7.48
N TYR A 207 67.85 -12.41 -8.81
CA TYR A 207 69.02 -12.10 -9.65
C TYR A 207 68.94 -10.75 -10.36
N ALA A 208 67.74 -10.20 -10.61
CA ALA A 208 67.60 -9.02 -11.46
C ALA A 208 68.01 -7.70 -10.77
N GLY A 209 68.06 -7.66 -9.44
CA GLY A 209 68.22 -6.40 -8.69
C GLY A 209 69.53 -5.63 -8.95
N TYR A 210 70.62 -6.34 -9.23
CA TYR A 210 71.92 -5.72 -9.54
C TYR A 210 71.98 -5.13 -10.96
N PHE A 211 71.18 -5.65 -11.89
CA PHE A 211 71.29 -5.30 -13.30
C PHE A 211 70.44 -4.07 -13.65
N ASP A 212 70.84 -3.38 -14.72
CA ASP A 212 70.06 -2.31 -15.34
C ASP A 212 68.84 -2.86 -16.10
N GLN A 213 67.99 -1.95 -16.58
CA GLN A 213 66.75 -2.32 -17.27
C GLN A 213 66.98 -3.21 -18.52
N GLN A 214 68.05 -2.95 -19.28
CA GLN A 214 68.34 -3.69 -20.52
C GLN A 214 68.79 -5.13 -20.22
N TYR A 215 69.72 -5.29 -19.28
CA TYR A 215 70.18 -6.60 -18.84
C TYR A 215 69.05 -7.41 -18.19
N ARG A 216 68.17 -6.78 -17.41
CA ARG A 216 66.98 -7.45 -16.85
C ARG A 216 66.08 -8.02 -17.94
N GLN A 217 65.83 -7.25 -18.99
CA GLN A 217 65.01 -7.73 -20.11
C GLN A 217 65.67 -8.90 -20.83
N ASN A 218 66.99 -8.83 -21.06
CA ASN A 218 67.75 -9.91 -21.69
C ASN A 218 67.74 -11.19 -20.84
N LEU A 219 67.96 -11.08 -19.52
CA LEU A 219 67.87 -12.21 -18.59
C LEU A 219 66.48 -12.84 -18.61
N PHE A 220 65.43 -12.03 -18.56
CA PHE A 220 64.06 -12.51 -18.59
C PHE A 220 63.75 -13.27 -19.89
N ASN A 221 64.12 -12.71 -21.04
CA ASN A 221 63.94 -13.37 -22.34
C ASN A 221 64.68 -14.71 -22.41
N ASN A 222 65.91 -14.78 -21.88
CA ASN A 222 66.69 -16.01 -21.81
C ASN A 222 66.03 -17.05 -20.89
N TRP A 223 65.54 -16.64 -19.72
CA TRP A 223 64.81 -17.53 -18.80
C TRP A 223 63.54 -18.09 -19.44
N CYS A 224 62.77 -17.25 -20.16
CA CYS A 224 61.61 -17.70 -20.92
C CYS A 224 61.98 -18.74 -21.98
N SER A 225 63.07 -18.51 -22.74
CA SER A 225 63.57 -19.47 -23.73
C SER A 225 63.96 -20.82 -23.10
N HIS A 226 64.66 -20.80 -21.97
CA HIS A 226 64.99 -22.01 -21.23
C HIS A 226 63.76 -22.76 -20.70
N LEU A 227 62.75 -22.04 -20.20
CA LEU A 227 61.51 -22.66 -19.74
C LEU A 227 60.73 -23.33 -20.88
N GLN A 228 60.71 -22.70 -22.06
CA GLN A 228 60.10 -23.28 -23.26
C GLN A 228 60.81 -24.57 -23.68
N GLN A 229 62.15 -24.57 -23.69
CA GLN A 229 62.93 -25.77 -23.99
C GLN A 229 62.73 -26.90 -22.97
N ALA A 230 62.50 -26.55 -21.71
CA ALA A 230 62.21 -27.50 -20.63
C ALA A 230 60.75 -28.00 -20.63
N GLY A 231 59.88 -27.49 -21.51
CA GLY A 231 58.47 -27.88 -21.57
C GLY A 231 57.64 -27.41 -20.37
N ILE A 232 58.09 -26.37 -19.66
CA ILE A 232 57.37 -25.80 -18.53
C ILE A 232 56.39 -24.74 -19.06
N HIS A 233 55.12 -24.85 -18.67
CA HIS A 233 54.09 -23.91 -19.06
C HIS A 233 54.20 -22.62 -18.22
N PHE A 234 54.16 -21.48 -18.89
CA PHE A 234 54.14 -20.14 -18.30
C PHE A 234 53.35 -19.18 -19.21
N ARG A 235 53.01 -18.00 -18.70
CA ARG A 235 52.34 -16.96 -19.49
C ARG A 235 53.35 -16.20 -20.35
N LEU A 236 53.16 -16.21 -21.67
CA LEU A 236 54.05 -15.53 -22.63
C LEU A 236 54.07 -14.00 -22.44
N ASP A 237 52.95 -13.41 -22.05
CA ASP A 237 52.80 -11.98 -21.78
C ASP A 237 52.69 -11.72 -20.27
N LEU A 238 53.69 -12.20 -19.52
CA LEU A 238 53.73 -11.97 -18.08
C LEU A 238 54.21 -10.53 -17.79
N ALA A 239 53.27 -9.62 -17.56
CA ALA A 239 53.55 -8.30 -17.01
C ALA A 239 54.11 -8.44 -15.58
N ARG A 240 55.45 -8.44 -15.45
CA ARG A 240 56.18 -8.70 -14.19
C ARG A 240 55.75 -7.77 -13.06
N THR A 241 55.57 -6.50 -13.39
CA THR A 241 55.15 -5.46 -12.45
C THR A 241 53.75 -5.74 -11.91
N GLU A 242 52.80 -6.09 -12.78
CA GLU A 242 51.43 -6.44 -12.40
C GLU A 242 51.32 -7.78 -11.66
N TYR A 243 52.20 -8.73 -11.99
CA TYR A 243 52.21 -10.04 -11.33
C TYR A 243 52.75 -9.95 -9.89
N LEU A 244 53.76 -9.11 -9.65
CA LEU A 244 54.42 -9.01 -8.35
C LEU A 244 53.87 -7.87 -7.45
N SER A 245 53.05 -6.97 -7.99
CA SER A 245 52.44 -5.85 -7.26
C SER A 245 50.96 -5.64 -7.60
N THR A 246 50.17 -5.16 -6.65
CA THR A 246 48.78 -4.76 -6.89
C THR A 246 48.69 -3.32 -7.39
N ALA A 247 47.56 -2.95 -8.00
CA ALA A 247 47.32 -1.57 -8.46
C ALA A 247 47.38 -0.56 -7.29
N ASP A 248 46.79 -0.92 -6.15
CA ASP A 248 46.79 -0.09 -4.94
C ASP A 248 48.21 0.15 -4.40
N GLU A 249 49.07 -0.87 -4.46
CA GLU A 249 50.47 -0.74 -4.04
C GLU A 249 51.23 0.25 -4.93
N ARG A 250 51.05 0.16 -6.25
CA ARG A 250 51.71 1.08 -7.18
C ARG A 250 51.23 2.52 -6.98
N LEU A 251 49.93 2.72 -6.78
CA LEU A 251 49.37 4.05 -6.47
C LEU A 251 49.92 4.61 -5.16
N ARG A 252 50.05 3.77 -4.13
CA ARG A 252 50.65 4.16 -2.85
C ARG A 252 52.11 4.56 -3.02
N TRP A 253 52.89 3.81 -3.79
CA TRP A 253 54.30 4.15 -4.03
C TRP A 253 54.45 5.48 -4.76
N GLN A 254 53.60 5.75 -5.75
CA GLN A 254 53.55 7.04 -6.44
C GLN A 254 53.20 8.19 -5.48
N ALA A 255 52.22 7.99 -4.60
CA ALA A 255 51.87 8.95 -3.56
C ALA A 255 53.04 9.22 -2.58
N ASN A 256 53.92 8.23 -2.39
CA ASN A 256 55.13 8.31 -1.56
C ASN A 256 56.38 8.77 -2.33
N ALA A 257 56.21 9.45 -3.46
CA ALA A 257 57.26 10.06 -4.28
C ALA A 257 58.12 9.08 -5.11
N LEU A 258 57.66 7.84 -5.36
CA LEU A 258 58.28 6.97 -6.35
C LEU A 258 57.94 7.43 -7.78
N PRO A 259 58.91 7.54 -8.70
CA PRO A 259 58.65 7.75 -10.13
C PRO A 259 57.74 6.69 -10.74
N THR A 260 57.02 7.07 -11.78
CA THR A 260 56.10 6.18 -12.51
C THR A 260 56.81 5.22 -13.48
N ASP A 261 58.13 5.28 -13.58
CA ASP A 261 58.91 4.48 -14.53
C ASP A 261 58.93 2.99 -14.14
N ASP A 262 59.03 2.12 -15.14
CA ASP A 262 59.06 0.67 -14.94
C ASP A 262 60.22 0.22 -14.05
N LEU A 263 61.41 0.79 -14.25
CA LEU A 263 62.60 0.47 -13.45
C LEU A 263 62.39 0.80 -11.96
N CYS A 264 61.78 1.94 -11.67
CA CYS A 264 61.48 2.38 -10.31
C CYS A 264 60.44 1.46 -9.66
N THR A 265 59.41 1.08 -10.42
CA THR A 265 58.37 0.15 -9.97
C THR A 265 58.96 -1.25 -9.71
N GLU A 266 59.81 -1.75 -10.59
CA GLU A 266 60.54 -3.02 -10.42
C GLU A 266 61.44 -3.00 -9.17
N ASN A 267 62.16 -1.90 -8.94
CA ASN A 267 62.99 -1.74 -7.75
C ASN A 267 62.15 -1.69 -6.46
N ALA A 268 61.02 -0.99 -6.49
CA ALA A 268 60.09 -0.95 -5.35
C ALA A 268 59.53 -2.34 -5.01
N ILE A 269 59.23 -3.16 -6.01
CA ILE A 269 58.83 -4.56 -5.83
C ILE A 269 59.91 -5.35 -5.09
N MET A 270 61.19 -5.20 -5.48
CA MET A 270 62.31 -5.86 -4.81
C MET A 270 62.52 -5.35 -3.38
N LEU A 271 62.41 -4.03 -3.17
CA LEU A 271 62.50 -3.40 -1.85
C LEU A 271 61.37 -3.79 -0.90
N LYS A 272 60.25 -4.28 -1.41
CA LYS A 272 59.16 -4.82 -0.61
C LYS A 272 59.29 -6.32 -0.35
N ARG A 273 59.74 -7.10 -1.34
CA ARG A 273 59.76 -8.57 -1.32
C ARG A 273 61.16 -9.16 -1.10
N PHE A 274 62.08 -8.39 -0.51
CA PHE A 274 63.45 -8.85 -0.30
C PHE A 274 63.54 -9.99 0.71
N ASN A 275 64.40 -10.97 0.43
CA ASN A 275 64.83 -11.95 1.41
C ASN A 275 66.17 -11.56 2.06
N ARG A 276 67.06 -10.93 1.31
CA ARG A 276 68.33 -10.37 1.81
C ARG A 276 68.18 -8.87 1.99
N TYR A 277 68.79 -8.29 3.00
CA TYR A 277 68.69 -6.85 3.23
C TYR A 277 69.21 -6.08 2.00
N PRO A 278 68.41 -5.19 1.41
CA PRO A 278 68.75 -4.56 0.16
C PRO A 278 69.81 -3.46 0.36
N LEU A 279 70.77 -3.42 -0.57
CA LEU A 279 71.66 -2.29 -0.79
C LEU A 279 71.14 -1.47 -1.96
N ILE A 280 70.94 -0.19 -1.73
CA ILE A 280 70.35 0.76 -2.67
C ILE A 280 71.47 1.66 -3.15
N ILE A 281 71.71 1.64 -4.45
CA ILE A 281 72.63 2.56 -5.12
C ILE A 281 71.76 3.70 -5.65
N ASP A 282 71.79 4.85 -4.97
CA ASP A 282 70.89 5.98 -5.21
C ASP A 282 71.65 7.31 -5.23
N PRO A 283 72.36 7.62 -6.33
CA PRO A 283 73.11 8.87 -6.46
C PRO A 283 72.23 10.13 -6.37
N SER A 284 70.96 10.04 -6.78
CA SER A 284 70.00 11.15 -6.77
C SER A 284 69.31 11.35 -5.42
N GLY A 285 69.30 10.34 -4.55
CA GLY A 285 68.64 10.37 -3.24
C GLY A 285 67.13 10.15 -3.28
N GLN A 286 66.57 9.78 -4.44
CA GLN A 286 65.13 9.67 -4.65
C GLN A 286 64.54 8.39 -4.02
N ALA A 287 65.25 7.26 -4.15
CA ALA A 287 64.81 6.00 -3.54
C ALA A 287 64.83 6.10 -2.00
N THR A 288 65.81 6.84 -1.48
CA THR A 288 65.93 7.16 -0.06
C THR A 288 64.72 7.93 0.46
N GLU A 289 64.28 8.97 -0.26
CA GLU A 289 63.09 9.76 0.10
C GLU A 289 61.82 8.90 0.08
N TYR A 290 61.66 8.07 -0.96
CA TYR A 290 60.55 7.13 -1.08
C TYR A 290 60.45 6.18 0.13
N ILE A 291 61.58 5.58 0.56
CA ILE A 291 61.60 4.65 1.70
C ILE A 291 61.25 5.37 3.01
N LEU A 292 61.75 6.59 3.22
CA LEU A 292 61.42 7.37 4.40
C LEU A 292 59.92 7.70 4.46
N ASN A 293 59.29 7.95 3.32
CA ASN A 293 57.86 8.20 3.22
C ASN A 293 57.03 6.93 3.42
N GLU A 294 57.40 5.82 2.76
CA GLU A 294 56.70 4.54 2.86
C GLU A 294 56.70 3.97 4.29
N PHE A 295 57.82 4.11 5.00
CA PHE A 295 57.98 3.59 6.37
C PHE A 295 57.78 4.65 7.46
N ARG A 296 57.24 5.83 7.13
CA ARG A 296 57.03 6.94 8.06
C ARG A 296 56.19 6.53 9.28
N GLU A 297 55.10 5.80 9.06
CA GLU A 297 54.20 5.32 10.12
C GLU A 297 54.89 4.35 11.08
N ARG A 298 55.89 3.60 10.58
CA ARG A 298 56.69 2.65 11.36
C ARG A 298 57.88 3.30 12.07
N LYS A 299 57.99 4.63 12.06
CA LYS A 299 59.09 5.41 12.69
C LYS A 299 60.47 4.95 12.22
N ILE A 300 60.65 4.89 10.89
CA ILE A 300 61.95 4.61 10.30
C ILE A 300 63.02 5.59 10.80
N THR A 301 64.15 5.05 11.25
CA THR A 301 65.29 5.84 11.72
C THR A 301 66.36 5.89 10.64
N LYS A 302 66.90 7.07 10.37
CA LYS A 302 67.99 7.29 9.42
C LYS A 302 69.30 7.52 10.19
N THR A 303 70.35 6.79 9.85
CA THR A 303 71.67 6.86 10.50
C THR A 303 72.80 6.66 9.48
N SER A 304 74.04 6.97 9.85
CA SER A 304 75.25 6.60 9.10
C SER A 304 76.17 5.73 9.95
N PHE A 305 77.08 4.95 9.34
CA PHE A 305 78.13 4.24 10.07
C PHE A 305 79.11 5.19 10.79
N LEU A 306 79.19 6.44 10.33
CA LEU A 306 80.01 7.49 10.94
C LEU A 306 79.37 8.12 12.20
N ASP A 307 78.09 7.84 12.46
CA ASP A 307 77.42 8.37 13.65
C ASP A 307 77.80 7.56 14.90
N ASP A 308 78.26 8.24 15.95
CA ASP A 308 78.51 7.63 17.27
C ASP A 308 77.26 6.95 17.86
N SER A 309 76.06 7.37 17.41
CA SER A 309 74.77 6.82 17.83
C SER A 309 74.33 5.58 17.04
N PHE A 310 75.05 5.20 15.97
CA PHE A 310 74.69 4.09 15.09
C PHE A 310 74.44 2.79 15.86
N ARG A 311 75.37 2.41 16.75
CA ARG A 311 75.25 1.17 17.54
C ARG A 311 73.99 1.14 18.39
N LYS A 312 73.69 2.25 19.08
CA LYS A 312 72.48 2.37 19.92
C LYS A 312 71.20 2.30 19.08
N ASN A 313 71.20 2.94 17.91
CA ASN A 313 70.06 2.93 17.00
C ASN A 313 69.85 1.54 16.38
N LEU A 314 70.92 0.83 16.04
CA LEU A 314 70.89 -0.55 15.55
C LEU A 314 70.37 -1.52 16.63
N GLU A 315 70.89 -1.44 17.85
CA GLU A 315 70.43 -2.26 18.99
C GLU A 315 68.94 -2.05 19.27
N SER A 316 68.50 -0.78 19.27
CA SER A 316 67.10 -0.41 19.46
C SER A 316 66.22 -0.93 18.33
N ALA A 317 66.64 -0.77 17.08
CA ALA A 317 65.91 -1.24 15.91
C ALA A 317 65.78 -2.77 15.89
N LEU A 318 66.84 -3.51 16.22
CA LEU A 318 66.82 -4.97 16.33
C LEU A 318 65.83 -5.44 17.41
N ARG A 319 65.83 -4.78 18.58
CA ARG A 319 64.97 -5.12 19.71
C ARG A 319 63.49 -4.82 19.46
N PHE A 320 63.19 -3.64 18.92
CA PHE A 320 61.80 -3.16 18.77
C PHE A 320 61.22 -3.42 17.37
N GLY A 321 62.04 -3.79 16.39
CA GLY A 321 61.60 -4.04 15.01
C GLY A 321 61.29 -2.77 14.20
N ASN A 322 61.87 -1.63 14.61
CA ASN A 322 61.76 -0.38 13.86
C ASN A 322 62.60 -0.49 12.58
N PRO A 323 62.11 0.00 11.43
CA PRO A 323 62.92 0.05 10.21
C PRO A 323 64.13 0.98 10.40
N LEU A 324 65.28 0.57 9.88
CA LEU A 324 66.52 1.35 9.92
C LEU A 324 67.01 1.60 8.49
N LEU A 325 67.35 2.85 8.18
CA LEU A 325 67.99 3.25 6.93
C LEU A 325 69.41 3.72 7.23
N VAL A 326 70.40 2.97 6.76
CA VAL A 326 71.83 3.30 6.93
C VAL A 326 72.35 3.92 5.64
N GLN A 327 72.85 5.15 5.72
CA GLN A 327 73.47 5.85 4.60
C GLN A 327 74.99 5.72 4.61
N ASP A 328 75.61 6.07 3.49
CA ASP A 328 77.06 6.15 3.30
C ASP A 328 77.76 4.82 3.61
N VAL A 329 77.21 3.74 3.04
CA VAL A 329 77.67 2.36 3.25
C VAL A 329 79.09 2.10 2.72
N GLU A 330 79.67 3.05 1.98
CA GLU A 330 81.09 3.09 1.62
C GLU A 330 82.01 2.94 2.84
N SER A 331 81.58 3.48 3.99
CA SER A 331 82.29 3.36 5.29
C SER A 331 81.76 2.17 6.10
N TYR A 332 81.77 0.98 5.51
CA TYR A 332 81.19 -0.23 6.10
C TYR A 332 81.82 -0.63 7.45
N ASP A 333 81.00 -0.78 8.50
CA ASP A 333 81.41 -1.33 9.80
C ASP A 333 81.09 -2.85 9.87
N PRO A 334 82.10 -3.73 10.08
CA PRO A 334 81.91 -5.17 10.27
C PRO A 334 80.96 -5.57 11.40
N ILE A 335 80.62 -4.66 12.31
CA ILE A 335 79.60 -4.91 13.36
C ILE A 335 78.25 -5.35 12.79
N LEU A 336 77.95 -5.03 11.52
CA LEU A 336 76.70 -5.42 10.87
C LEU A 336 76.71 -6.85 10.31
N ASN A 337 77.86 -7.53 10.23
CA ASN A 337 77.97 -8.89 9.66
C ASN A 337 76.99 -9.90 10.29
N PRO A 338 76.84 -9.98 11.63
CA PRO A 338 75.89 -10.93 12.23
C PRO A 338 74.45 -10.67 11.79
N VAL A 339 74.09 -9.39 11.56
CA VAL A 339 72.77 -8.97 11.08
C VAL A 339 72.56 -9.36 9.62
N LEU A 340 73.52 -9.04 8.74
CA LEU A 340 73.42 -9.33 7.31
C LEU A 340 73.40 -10.84 7.03
N ASN A 341 74.23 -11.61 7.73
CA ASN A 341 74.28 -13.06 7.61
C ASN A 341 73.13 -13.77 8.32
N ARG A 342 72.33 -13.05 9.11
CA ARG A 342 71.28 -13.61 9.98
C ARG A 342 71.82 -14.69 10.92
N GLU A 343 72.92 -14.40 11.59
CA GLU A 343 73.56 -15.26 12.60
C GLU A 343 72.74 -15.26 13.90
N VAL A 344 71.57 -15.89 13.85
CA VAL A 344 70.60 -15.93 14.95
C VAL A 344 70.69 -17.23 15.75
N ARG A 345 70.56 -17.12 17.07
CA ARG A 345 70.53 -18.23 18.02
C ARG A 345 69.15 -18.33 18.64
N LYS A 346 68.54 -19.51 18.61
CA LYS A 346 67.23 -19.77 19.22
C LYS A 346 67.42 -20.41 20.59
N THR A 347 67.07 -19.68 21.65
CA THR A 347 67.21 -20.14 23.04
C THR A 347 65.93 -19.84 23.81
N GLY A 348 65.31 -20.88 24.39
CA GLY A 348 64.13 -20.71 25.26
C GLY A 348 62.94 -20.02 24.59
N GLY A 349 62.71 -20.25 23.29
CA GLY A 349 61.61 -19.64 22.52
C GLY A 349 61.90 -18.21 22.02
N ARG A 350 63.05 -17.62 22.36
CA ARG A 350 63.50 -16.31 21.87
C ARG A 350 64.50 -16.47 20.74
N VAL A 351 64.51 -15.52 19.81
CA VAL A 351 65.51 -15.41 18.74
C VAL A 351 66.49 -14.32 19.15
N LEU A 352 67.74 -14.69 19.36
CA LEU A 352 68.80 -13.79 19.81
C LEU A 352 69.80 -13.57 18.68
N ILE A 353 70.38 -12.38 18.62
CA ILE A 353 71.47 -12.03 17.72
C ILE A 353 72.59 -11.39 18.54
N THR A 354 73.84 -11.79 18.28
CA THR A 354 75.01 -11.26 18.99
C THR A 354 75.58 -10.10 18.20
N LEU A 355 75.65 -8.93 18.83
CA LEU A 355 76.20 -7.71 18.25
C LEU A 355 77.34 -7.21 19.16
N GLY A 356 78.59 -7.35 18.69
CA GLY A 356 79.76 -7.13 19.55
C GLY A 356 79.73 -8.05 20.76
N ASP A 357 79.68 -7.47 21.96
CA ASP A 357 79.67 -8.20 23.24
C ASP A 357 78.25 -8.42 23.80
N GLN A 358 77.19 -7.99 23.10
CA GLN A 358 75.82 -8.04 23.60
C GLN A 358 74.93 -9.02 22.81
N ASP A 359 74.11 -9.77 23.55
CA ASP A 359 73.02 -10.57 23.00
C ASP A 359 71.72 -9.78 23.02
N ILE A 360 71.12 -9.61 21.84
CA ILE A 360 69.92 -8.79 21.63
C ILE A 360 68.79 -9.68 21.14
N ASP A 361 67.58 -9.45 21.63
CA ASP A 361 66.38 -10.06 21.05
C ASP A 361 66.11 -9.50 19.66
N LEU A 362 66.07 -10.39 18.67
CA LEU A 362 65.70 -10.01 17.32
C LEU A 362 64.18 -10.01 17.17
N SER A 363 63.62 -8.84 16.91
CA SER A 363 62.23 -8.70 16.51
C SER A 363 62.01 -9.24 15.08
N PRO A 364 60.96 -10.04 14.83
CA PRO A 364 60.67 -10.57 13.49
C PRO A 364 60.24 -9.47 12.50
N THR A 365 59.86 -8.28 12.98
CA THR A 365 59.46 -7.15 12.13
C THR A 365 60.62 -6.25 11.73
N PHE A 366 61.83 -6.51 12.23
CA PHE A 366 63.01 -5.71 11.92
C PHE A 366 63.33 -5.70 10.42
N CYS A 367 63.57 -4.51 9.88
CA CYS A 367 63.99 -4.30 8.50
C CYS A 367 65.13 -3.28 8.48
N ILE A 368 66.17 -3.55 7.69
CA ILE A 368 67.26 -2.61 7.45
C ILE A 368 67.42 -2.39 5.95
N PHE A 369 67.59 -1.13 5.56
CA PHE A 369 67.90 -0.68 4.21
C PHE A 369 69.27 -0.03 4.23
N LEU A 370 70.13 -0.44 3.31
CA LEU A 370 71.45 0.15 3.13
C LEU A 370 71.40 1.05 1.91
N SER A 371 71.93 2.26 1.99
CA SER A 371 71.95 3.22 0.88
C SER A 371 73.35 3.80 0.68
N THR A 372 73.77 3.86 -0.58
CA THR A 372 75.01 4.50 -1.02
C THR A 372 74.71 5.50 -2.14
N ARG A 373 75.49 6.59 -2.16
CA ARG A 373 75.45 7.58 -3.24
C ARG A 373 76.55 7.36 -4.26
N ASP A 374 77.60 6.63 -3.90
CA ASP A 374 78.63 6.21 -4.84
C ASP A 374 78.08 5.12 -5.78
N PRO A 375 78.05 5.38 -7.10
CA PRO A 375 77.61 4.42 -8.10
C PRO A 375 78.68 3.38 -8.49
N THR A 376 79.90 3.48 -7.96
CA THR A 376 81.05 2.65 -8.38
C THR A 376 81.16 1.29 -7.71
#